data_AF-U2Q186-F1
#
_entry.id   AF-U2Q186-F1
#
_cell.length_a   1.000
_cell.length_b   1.000
_cell.length_c   1.000
_cell.angle_alpha   90.00
_cell.angle_beta   90.00
_cell.angle_gamma   90.00
#
_symmetry.space_group_name_H-M   'P 1'
#
loop_
_entity.id
_entity.type
_entity.pdbx_description
1 polymer ?
#
loop_
_entity_poly.entity_id
_entity_poly.type
_entity_poly.pdbx_seq_one_letter_code
_entity_poly.pdbx_strand_id
1 'polypeptide(L)'
;MINLLRSDLYRLEKNKLLYVIIVFTSVVPFFMMMTMRQDIRIGISVLGNLTTFKEIEDIIRAGTEYQKGLGILIAILISVWIGQEYQWKTWQHKWIISKSRIGIYLSKAIISSVISSALFLLFELIALLSSGQISNIVVSGYVSSVICGFTVYASLGSVLCLFSMLIKNNTTSTIICLCYVLFSETLWAIIRNLSVFFQTL
;
A
#
# COMPACT_ATOMS: atom_id res chain seq x y z
N MET A 1 6.95 6.08 24.19
CA MET A 1 6.30 5.84 22.89
C MET A 1 5.75 4.42 22.72
N ILE A 2 6.43 3.39 23.24
CA ILE A 2 6.02 1.97 23.10
C ILE A 2 4.54 1.73 23.50
N ASN A 3 4.05 2.32 24.59
CA ASN A 3 2.65 2.14 25.01
C ASN A 3 1.63 2.74 24.03
N LEU A 4 1.98 3.84 23.33
CA LEU A 4 1.13 4.41 22.28
C LEU A 4 1.08 3.48 21.07
N LEU A 5 2.24 2.96 20.68
CA LEU A 5 2.39 2.05 19.55
C LEU A 5 1.62 0.75 19.79
N ARG A 6 1.70 0.19 21.00
CA ARG A 6 0.94 -1.00 21.40
C ARG A 6 -0.58 -0.76 21.40
N SER A 7 -1.03 0.41 21.84
CA SER A 7 -2.45 0.77 21.83
C SER A 7 -2.99 0.95 20.40
N ASP A 8 -2.23 1.63 19.54
CA ASP A 8 -2.61 1.84 18.15
C ASP A 8 -2.59 0.51 17.35
N LEU A 9 -1.63 -0.37 17.64
CA LEU A 9 -1.54 -1.72 17.07
C LEU A 9 -2.70 -2.61 17.54
N TYR A 10 -3.02 -2.60 18.84
CA TYR A 10 -4.17 -3.35 19.36
C TYR A 10 -5.49 -2.93 18.70
N ARG A 11 -5.69 -1.63 18.47
CA ARG A 11 -6.88 -1.16 17.75
C ARG A 11 -6.88 -1.63 16.31
N LEU A 12 -5.74 -1.57 15.64
CA LEU A 12 -5.61 -2.02 14.26
C LEU A 12 -5.95 -3.51 14.13
N GLU A 13 -5.44 -4.36 15.02
CA GLU A 13 -5.74 -5.79 15.04
C GLU A 13 -7.24 -6.07 15.21
N LYS A 14 -7.98 -5.23 15.95
CA LYS A 14 -9.44 -5.37 16.09
C LYS A 14 -10.23 -4.86 14.89
N ASN A 15 -9.61 -4.21 13.92
CA ASN A 15 -10.30 -3.61 12.79
C ASN A 15 -10.72 -4.69 11.76
N LYS A 16 -12.03 -4.83 11.55
CA LYS A 16 -12.60 -5.76 10.54
C LYS A 16 -12.06 -5.50 9.13
N LEU A 17 -11.82 -4.23 8.79
CA LEU A 17 -11.35 -3.83 7.46
C LEU A 17 -9.96 -4.39 7.16
N LEU A 18 -9.08 -4.48 8.17
CA LEU A 18 -7.75 -5.08 8.02
C LEU A 18 -7.84 -6.55 7.63
N TYR A 19 -8.71 -7.33 8.27
CA TYR A 19 -8.90 -8.74 7.92
C TYR A 19 -9.44 -8.93 6.51
N VAL A 20 -10.40 -8.11 6.08
CA VAL A 20 -10.93 -8.14 4.71
C VAL A 20 -9.81 -7.89 3.70
N ILE A 21 -8.95 -6.90 3.95
CA ILE A 21 -7.83 -6.59 3.06
C ILE A 21 -6.79 -7.70 3.08
N ILE A 22 -6.45 -8.29 4.23
CA ILE A 22 -5.52 -9.43 4.28
C ILE A 22 -6.03 -10.60 3.44
N VAL A 23 -7.32 -10.93 3.55
CA VAL A 23 -7.94 -12.00 2.76
C VAL A 23 -7.95 -11.64 1.26
N PHE A 24 -8.23 -10.39 0.92
CA PHE A 24 -8.22 -9.98 -0.48
C PHE A 24 -6.80 -10.00 -1.07
N THR A 25 -5.82 -9.48 -0.34
CA THR A 25 -4.41 -9.48 -0.68
C THR A 25 -3.82 -10.88 -0.79
N SER A 26 -4.39 -11.88 -0.10
CA SER A 26 -3.97 -13.28 -0.24
C SER A 26 -4.62 -14.00 -1.42
N VAL A 27 -5.93 -13.80 -1.62
CA VAL A 27 -6.69 -14.50 -2.66
C VAL A 27 -6.29 -14.04 -4.07
N VAL A 28 -6.03 -12.74 -4.26
CA VAL A 28 -5.68 -12.18 -5.58
C VAL A 28 -4.41 -12.79 -6.19
N PRO A 29 -3.22 -12.76 -5.54
CA PRO A 29 -2.01 -13.34 -6.13
C PRO A 29 -2.12 -14.85 -6.29
N PHE A 30 -2.82 -15.53 -5.37
CA PHE A 30 -3.09 -16.96 -5.48
C PHE A 30 -3.91 -17.29 -6.74
N PHE A 31 -5.01 -16.57 -6.97
CA PHE A 31 -5.86 -16.77 -8.14
C PHE A 31 -5.12 -16.46 -9.44
N MET A 32 -4.37 -15.35 -9.49
CA MET A 32 -3.57 -15.00 -10.66
C MET A 32 -2.54 -16.09 -10.99
N MET A 33 -1.79 -16.58 -10.00
CA MET A 33 -0.82 -17.67 -10.20
C MET A 33 -1.48 -18.97 -10.66
N MET A 34 -2.65 -19.33 -10.12
CA MET A 34 -3.38 -20.53 -10.53
C MET A 34 -3.89 -20.44 -11.97
N THR A 35 -4.42 -19.29 -12.37
CA THR A 35 -4.90 -19.08 -13.75
C THR A 35 -3.76 -19.10 -14.76
N MET A 36 -2.59 -18.56 -14.40
CA MET A 36 -1.37 -18.69 -15.22
C MET A 36 -0.93 -20.15 -15.40
N ARG A 37 -1.00 -20.97 -14.35
CA ARG A 37 -0.65 -22.40 -14.44
C ARG A 37 -1.56 -23.21 -15.37
N GLN A 38 -2.77 -22.73 -15.61
CA GLN A 38 -3.74 -23.39 -16.50
C GLN A 38 -3.69 -22.83 -17.94
N ASP A 39 -2.68 -22.00 -18.27
CA ASP A 39 -2.54 -21.29 -19.55
C ASP A 39 -3.77 -20.41 -19.92
N ILE A 40 -4.61 -20.08 -18.93
CA ILE A 40 -5.78 -19.23 -19.12
C ILE A 40 -5.31 -17.78 -19.12
N ARG A 41 -5.32 -17.13 -20.29
CA ARG A 41 -4.90 -15.74 -20.46
C ARG A 41 -5.96 -14.79 -19.93
N ILE A 42 -5.82 -14.36 -18.69
CA ILE A 42 -6.67 -13.34 -18.09
C ILE A 42 -6.05 -11.95 -18.32
N GLY A 43 -6.62 -11.20 -19.28
CA GLY A 43 -6.28 -9.80 -19.50
C GLY A 43 -7.04 -8.89 -18.54
N ILE A 44 -6.53 -8.67 -17.32
CA ILE A 44 -7.08 -7.66 -16.41
C ILE A 44 -6.35 -6.34 -16.65
N SER A 45 -7.01 -5.38 -17.33
CA SER A 45 -6.46 -4.03 -17.57
C SER A 45 -6.30 -3.20 -16.31
N VAL A 46 -6.85 -3.67 -15.18
CA VAL A 46 -6.78 -2.97 -13.89
C VAL A 46 -5.37 -3.06 -13.30
N LEU A 47 -4.56 -4.06 -13.64
CA LEU A 47 -3.24 -4.31 -13.05
C LEU A 47 -2.05 -3.86 -13.91
N GLY A 48 -2.26 -3.27 -15.09
CA GLY A 48 -1.16 -2.95 -16.01
C GLY A 48 -1.61 -2.53 -17.40
N ASN A 49 -0.64 -2.19 -18.25
CA ASN A 49 -0.86 -1.88 -19.66
C ASN A 49 -1.01 -3.19 -20.44
N LEU A 50 -2.18 -3.52 -21.01
CA LEU A 50 -2.51 -4.74 -21.78
C LEU A 50 -1.39 -5.80 -21.89
N THR A 51 -1.04 -6.45 -20.79
CA THR A 51 -0.14 -7.60 -20.80
C THR A 51 -0.97 -8.83 -20.48
N THR A 52 -1.14 -9.68 -21.48
CA THR A 52 -1.30 -11.11 -21.22
C THR A 52 -0.13 -11.52 -20.33
N PHE A 53 -0.37 -11.78 -19.04
CA PHE A 53 0.64 -12.28 -18.11
C PHE A 53 1.30 -13.52 -18.75
N LYS A 54 2.53 -13.37 -19.20
CA LYS A 54 3.22 -14.41 -19.97
C LYS A 54 4.21 -15.17 -19.10
N GLU A 55 4.79 -14.49 -18.11
CA GLU A 55 5.82 -15.04 -17.21
C GLU A 55 5.53 -14.69 -15.75
N ILE A 56 6.01 -15.54 -14.83
CA ILE A 56 5.84 -15.37 -13.38
C ILE A 56 6.37 -14.01 -12.90
N GLU A 57 7.39 -13.49 -13.58
CA GLU A 57 8.01 -12.19 -13.31
C GLU A 57 7.02 -11.03 -13.51
N ASP A 58 6.03 -11.15 -14.39
CA ASP A 58 5.03 -10.11 -14.62
C ASP A 58 4.06 -9.96 -13.43
N ILE A 59 3.72 -11.06 -12.74
CA ILE A 59 2.89 -10.99 -11.53
C ILE A 59 3.66 -10.35 -10.38
N ILE A 60 4.93 -10.72 -10.21
CA ILE A 60 5.80 -10.14 -9.19
C ILE A 60 5.99 -8.64 -9.45
N ARG A 61 6.23 -8.26 -10.71
CA ARG A 61 6.33 -6.86 -11.10
C ARG A 61 5.02 -6.10 -10.84
N ALA A 62 3.87 -6.72 -11.07
CA ALA A 62 2.58 -6.11 -10.73
C ALA A 62 2.41 -5.88 -9.21
N GLY A 63 3.03 -6.70 -8.35
CA GLY A 63 3.10 -6.44 -6.91
C GLY A 63 3.85 -5.16 -6.58
N THR A 64 4.94 -4.88 -7.31
CA THR A 64 5.75 -3.67 -7.14
C THR A 64 5.11 -2.39 -7.68
N GLU A 65 4.20 -2.51 -8.65
CA GLU A 65 3.43 -1.37 -9.19
C GLU A 65 2.25 -1.01 -8.26
N TYR A 66 2.50 -0.10 -7.31
CA TYR A 66 1.51 0.28 -6.30
C TYR A 66 0.23 0.94 -6.86
N GLN A 67 0.27 1.53 -8.05
CA GLN A 67 -0.82 2.36 -8.58
C GLN A 67 -2.10 1.58 -8.93
N LYS A 68 -1.95 0.31 -9.30
CA LYS A 68 -2.98 -0.46 -10.02
C LYS A 68 -3.48 -1.68 -9.24
N GLY A 69 -2.96 -1.92 -8.06
CA GLY A 69 -3.36 -3.05 -7.22
C GLY A 69 -3.37 -2.70 -5.74
N LEU A 70 -2.33 -3.15 -5.04
CA LEU A 70 -2.20 -3.09 -3.58
C LEU A 70 -2.27 -1.68 -3.00
N GLY A 71 -1.76 -0.66 -3.70
CA GLY A 71 -1.75 0.71 -3.21
C GLY A 71 -3.15 1.27 -2.97
N ILE A 72 -4.15 0.86 -3.75
CA ILE A 72 -5.55 1.28 -3.57
C ILE A 72 -6.10 0.73 -2.25
N LEU A 73 -5.87 -0.55 -1.98
CA LEU A 73 -6.31 -1.20 -0.74
C LEU A 73 -5.63 -0.57 0.48
N ILE A 74 -4.31 -0.33 0.37
CA ILE A 74 -3.52 0.30 1.43
C ILE A 74 -3.98 1.75 1.69
N ALA A 75 -4.29 2.51 0.64
CA ALA A 75 -4.85 3.85 0.75
C ALA A 75 -6.17 3.85 1.52
N ILE A 76 -7.10 2.94 1.19
CA ILE A 76 -8.38 2.80 1.89
C ILE A 76 -8.14 2.40 3.36
N LEU A 77 -7.27 1.41 3.61
CA LEU A 77 -6.98 0.94 4.97
C LEU A 77 -6.48 2.07 5.88
N ILE A 78 -5.43 2.77 5.45
CA ILE A 78 -4.76 3.77 6.26
C ILE A 78 -5.66 4.99 6.47
N SER A 79 -6.30 5.47 5.40
CA SER A 79 -7.19 6.63 5.48
C SER A 79 -8.41 6.39 6.36
N VAL A 80 -9.06 5.22 6.25
CA VAL A 80 -10.20 4.87 7.10
C VAL A 80 -9.77 4.66 8.56
N TRP A 81 -8.65 3.96 8.79
CA TRP A 81 -8.16 3.69 10.14
C TRP A 81 -7.82 4.98 10.92
N ILE A 82 -7.21 5.95 10.24
CA ILE A 82 -6.91 7.26 10.83
C ILE A 82 -8.17 8.12 10.90
N GLY A 83 -9.00 8.13 9.84
CA GLY A 83 -10.24 8.90 9.77
C GLY A 83 -11.26 8.54 10.86
N GLN A 84 -11.34 7.26 11.26
CA GLN A 84 -12.18 6.80 12.37
C GLN A 84 -11.80 7.45 13.71
N GLU A 85 -10.52 7.76 13.95
CA GLU A 85 -10.13 8.46 15.19
C GLU A 85 -10.70 9.87 15.26
N TYR A 86 -10.74 10.56 14.12
CA TYR A 86 -11.30 11.90 14.02
C TYR A 86 -12.81 11.88 14.20
N GLN A 87 -13.51 10.90 13.61
CA GLN A 87 -14.97 10.76 13.76
C GLN A 87 -15.38 10.49 15.21
N TRP A 88 -14.66 9.62 15.92
CA TRP A 88 -14.97 9.29 17.31
C TRP A 88 -14.36 10.24 18.35
N LYS A 89 -13.70 11.33 17.91
CA LYS A 89 -13.03 12.32 18.76
C LYS A 89 -12.01 11.74 19.75
N THR A 90 -11.61 10.48 19.59
CA THR A 90 -10.63 9.78 20.44
C THR A 90 -9.26 10.47 20.45
N TRP A 91 -8.99 11.26 19.40
CA TRP A 91 -7.81 12.11 19.29
C TRP A 91 -7.72 13.16 20.40
N GLN A 92 -8.86 13.75 20.80
CA GLN A 92 -8.93 14.74 21.88
C GLN A 92 -8.62 14.10 23.24
N HIS A 93 -9.02 12.84 23.44
CA HIS A 93 -8.75 12.12 24.68
C HIS A 93 -7.25 11.83 24.86
N LYS A 94 -6.54 11.50 23.77
CA LYS A 94 -5.07 11.31 23.78
C LYS A 94 -4.32 12.60 24.08
N TRP A 95 -4.87 13.76 23.70
CA TRP A 95 -4.33 15.08 24.05
C TRP A 95 -4.51 15.42 25.54
N ILE A 96 -5.67 15.09 26.11
CA ILE A 96 -5.98 15.39 27.52
C ILE A 96 -5.05 14.61 28.47
N ILE A 97 -4.62 13.40 28.08
CA ILE A 97 -3.69 12.55 28.86
C ILE A 97 -2.21 12.96 28.63
N SER A 98 -1.95 14.24 28.32
CA SER A 98 -0.61 14.86 28.19
C SER A 98 0.39 14.14 27.27
N LYS A 99 -0.07 13.32 26.30
CA LYS A 99 0.83 12.72 25.31
C LYS A 99 1.34 13.78 24.34
N SER A 100 2.65 13.76 24.06
CA SER A 100 3.25 14.69 23.11
C SER A 100 2.63 14.53 21.71
N ARG A 101 2.29 15.66 21.08
CA ARG A 101 1.68 15.68 19.73
C ARG A 101 2.55 14.92 18.72
N ILE A 102 3.86 15.18 18.77
CA ILE A 102 4.88 14.53 17.93
C ILE A 102 4.84 13.00 18.11
N GLY A 103 4.72 12.52 19.35
CA GLY A 103 4.68 11.08 19.63
C GLY A 103 3.43 10.39 19.05
N ILE A 104 2.30 11.09 18.97
CA ILE A 104 1.07 10.56 18.36
C ILE A 104 1.25 10.45 16.84
N TYR A 105 1.76 11.50 16.18
CA TYR A 105 1.98 11.48 14.73
C TYR A 105 3.02 10.43 14.33
N LEU A 106 4.14 10.37 15.05
CA LEU A 106 5.22 9.42 14.78
C LEU A 106 4.77 7.97 14.95
N SER A 107 3.98 7.67 16.00
CA SER A 107 3.40 6.34 16.21
C SER A 107 2.56 5.89 15.01
N LYS A 108 1.76 6.79 14.44
CA LYS A 108 0.92 6.49 13.28
C LYS A 108 1.71 6.31 12.00
N ALA A 109 2.71 7.16 11.78
CA ALA A 109 3.60 7.05 10.64
C ALA A 109 4.34 5.71 10.65
N ILE A 110 4.86 5.29 11.81
CA ILE A 110 5.52 3.98 11.96
C ILE A 110 4.52 2.84 11.68
N ILE A 111 3.35 2.86 12.31
CA ILE A 111 2.36 1.77 12.15
C ILE A 111 1.87 1.68 10.69
N SER A 112 1.52 2.80 10.07
CA SER A 112 1.08 2.84 8.67
C SER A 112 2.16 2.35 7.69
N SER A 113 3.41 2.73 7.92
CA SER A 113 4.57 2.25 7.15
C SER A 113 4.77 0.74 7.33
N VAL A 114 4.74 0.23 8.56
CA VAL A 114 4.89 -1.20 8.85
C VAL A 114 3.76 -2.02 8.23
N ILE A 115 2.50 -1.59 8.34
CA ILE A 115 1.35 -2.32 7.79
C ILE A 115 1.40 -2.40 6.26
N SER A 116 1.68 -1.27 5.61
CA SER A 116 1.76 -1.22 4.14
C SER A 116 2.84 -2.14 3.61
N SER A 117 4.04 -2.11 4.20
CA SER A 117 5.11 -3.05 3.86
C SER A 117 4.76 -4.50 4.18
N ALA A 118 4.09 -4.77 5.32
CA ALA A 118 3.69 -6.12 5.69
C ALA A 118 2.66 -6.71 4.71
N LEU A 119 1.70 -5.90 4.24
CA LEU A 119 0.72 -6.31 3.22
C LEU A 119 1.39 -6.62 1.88
N PHE A 120 2.38 -5.81 1.48
CA PHE A 120 3.18 -6.08 0.29
C PHE A 120 3.96 -7.40 0.42
N LEU A 121 4.66 -7.61 1.55
CA LEU A 121 5.40 -8.85 1.78
C LEU A 121 4.48 -10.07 1.81
N LEU A 122 3.26 -9.94 2.35
CA LEU A 122 2.26 -11.01 2.35
C LEU A 122 1.84 -11.37 0.92
N PHE A 123 1.62 -10.38 0.06
CA PHE A 123 1.30 -10.59 -1.34
C PHE A 123 2.42 -11.34 -2.08
N GLU A 124 3.66 -10.85 -1.95
CA GLU A 124 4.83 -11.46 -2.59
C GLU A 124 5.07 -12.89 -2.09
N LEU A 125 4.91 -13.13 -0.78
CA LEU A 125 5.09 -14.46 -0.20
C LEU A 125 4.07 -15.46 -0.76
N ILE A 126 2.82 -15.05 -0.95
CA ILE A 126 1.78 -15.91 -1.50
C ILE A 126 1.99 -16.12 -3.01
N ALA A 127 2.40 -15.08 -3.74
CA ALA A 127 2.76 -15.20 -5.15
C ALA A 127 3.91 -16.21 -5.35
N LEU A 128 4.97 -16.11 -4.53
CA LEU A 128 6.14 -17.00 -4.59
C LEU A 128 5.78 -18.45 -4.25
N LEU A 129 5.02 -18.67 -3.17
CA LEU A 129 4.57 -20.02 -2.79
C LEU A 129 3.67 -20.64 -3.85
N SER A 130 2.78 -19.85 -4.45
CA SER A 130 1.83 -20.31 -5.47
C SER A 130 2.50 -20.57 -6.83
N SER A 131 3.65 -19.92 -7.10
CA SER A 131 4.41 -20.12 -8.33
C SER A 131 5.01 -21.52 -8.43
N GLY A 132 5.55 -22.08 -7.33
CA GLY A 132 6.18 -23.41 -7.31
C GLY A 132 7.53 -23.52 -8.04
N GLN A 133 8.08 -22.40 -8.53
CA GLN A 133 9.40 -22.31 -9.16
C GLN A 133 10.38 -21.47 -8.33
N ILE A 134 10.43 -21.74 -7.01
CA ILE A 134 11.19 -20.95 -6.03
C ILE A 134 12.67 -20.81 -6.39
N SER A 135 13.30 -21.87 -6.93
CA SER A 135 14.73 -21.86 -7.26
C SER A 135 15.08 -20.98 -8.45
N ASN A 136 14.21 -20.86 -9.46
CA ASN A 136 14.48 -20.05 -10.65
C ASN A 136 14.29 -18.56 -10.39
N ILE A 137 13.27 -18.19 -9.60
CA ILE A 137 12.90 -16.80 -9.33
C ILE A 137 13.93 -16.11 -8.42
N VAL A 138 14.48 -16.83 -7.44
CA VAL A 138 15.47 -16.26 -6.50
C VAL A 138 16.76 -15.84 -7.22
N VAL A 139 17.09 -16.46 -8.35
CA VAL A 139 18.32 -16.21 -9.11
C VAL A 139 18.20 -14.98 -10.04
N SER A 140 16.99 -14.56 -10.44
CA SER A 140 16.77 -13.48 -11.42
C SER A 140 16.65 -12.07 -10.83
N GLY A 141 17.28 -11.79 -9.68
CA GLY A 141 17.23 -10.44 -9.08
C GLY A 141 15.95 -10.11 -8.31
N TYR A 142 15.10 -11.11 -8.05
CA TYR A 142 13.88 -11.02 -7.25
C TYR A 142 14.09 -10.34 -5.89
N VAL A 143 15.19 -10.67 -5.19
CA VAL A 143 15.52 -10.09 -3.88
C VAL A 143 15.64 -8.56 -3.95
N SER A 144 16.27 -8.04 -5.00
CA SER A 144 16.41 -6.59 -5.22
C SER A 144 15.03 -5.93 -5.41
N SER A 145 14.16 -6.57 -6.20
CA SER A 145 12.80 -6.12 -6.45
C SER A 145 11.96 -6.06 -5.17
N VAL A 146 12.04 -7.10 -4.32
CA VAL A 146 11.34 -7.14 -3.03
C VAL A 146 11.85 -6.07 -2.08
N ILE A 147 13.16 -5.83 -2.00
CA ILE A 147 13.73 -4.75 -1.16
C ILE A 147 13.26 -3.37 -1.65
N CYS A 148 13.24 -3.16 -2.96
CA CYS A 148 12.75 -1.92 -3.56
C CYS A 148 11.27 -1.72 -3.25
N GLY A 149 10.43 -2.73 -3.52
CA GLY A 149 9.01 -2.72 -3.22
C GLY A 149 8.73 -2.46 -1.75
N PHE A 150 9.44 -3.14 -0.84
CA PHE A 150 9.32 -2.93 0.60
C PHE A 150 9.52 -1.46 0.99
N THR A 151 10.54 -0.82 0.40
CA THR A 151 10.87 0.59 0.66
C THR A 151 9.80 1.52 0.07
N VAL A 152 9.32 1.22 -1.14
CA VAL A 152 8.24 1.99 -1.79
C VAL A 152 6.97 1.94 -0.94
N TYR A 153 6.52 0.75 -0.51
CA TYR A 153 5.32 0.62 0.31
C TYR A 153 5.49 1.25 1.70
N ALA A 154 6.68 1.13 2.32
CA ALA A 154 6.98 1.81 3.57
C ALA A 154 6.82 3.34 3.46
N SER A 155 7.32 3.91 2.36
CA SER A 155 7.20 5.33 2.05
C SER A 155 5.76 5.72 1.77
N LEU A 156 5.03 4.92 0.98
CA LEU A 156 3.63 5.14 0.62
C LEU A 156 2.75 5.15 1.86
N GLY A 157 2.93 4.22 2.79
CA GLY A 157 2.20 4.21 4.06
C GLY A 157 2.39 5.50 4.86
N SER A 158 3.62 6.02 4.90
CA SER A 158 3.93 7.28 5.61
C SER A 158 3.27 8.51 4.96
N VAL A 159 3.27 8.58 3.61
CA VAL A 159 2.65 9.69 2.85
C VAL A 159 1.13 9.66 3.01
N LEU A 160 0.51 8.50 2.92
CA LEU A 160 -0.93 8.32 3.16
C LEU A 160 -1.31 8.71 4.59
N CYS A 161 -0.47 8.36 5.58
CA CYS A 161 -0.66 8.80 6.95
C CYS A 161 -0.61 10.33 7.08
N LEU A 162 0.30 10.99 6.36
CA LEU A 162 0.41 12.45 6.35
C LEU A 162 -0.86 13.09 5.79
N PHE A 163 -1.36 12.64 4.64
CA PHE A 163 -2.60 13.16 4.07
C PHE A 163 -3.79 12.93 4.99
N SER A 164 -3.92 11.73 5.55
CA SER A 164 -5.04 11.42 6.42
C SER A 164 -5.00 12.15 7.76
N MET A 165 -3.84 12.65 8.20
CA MET A 165 -3.70 13.48 9.39
C MET A 165 -4.04 14.95 9.13
N LEU A 166 -3.81 15.44 7.90
CA LEU A 166 -4.15 16.81 7.51
C LEU A 166 -5.67 17.00 7.37
N ILE A 167 -6.37 15.97 6.93
CA ILE A 167 -7.80 16.05 6.60
C ILE A 167 -8.64 15.45 7.73
N LYS A 168 -9.37 16.31 8.45
CA LYS A 168 -10.20 15.90 9.60
C LYS A 168 -11.43 15.08 9.22
N ASN A 169 -11.87 15.15 7.96
CA ASN A 169 -13.03 14.39 7.48
C ASN A 169 -12.59 13.05 6.87
N ASN A 170 -13.19 11.96 7.35
CA ASN A 170 -12.86 10.60 6.93
C ASN A 170 -13.06 10.39 5.42
N THR A 171 -14.20 10.81 4.87
CA THR A 171 -14.51 10.62 3.43
C THR A 171 -13.57 11.43 2.54
N THR A 172 -13.33 12.70 2.88
CA THR A 172 -12.41 13.55 2.13
C THR A 172 -10.97 13.02 2.19
N SER A 173 -10.54 12.49 3.35
CA SER A 173 -9.24 11.83 3.50
C SER A 173 -9.09 10.64 2.55
N THR A 174 -10.09 9.75 2.51
CA THR A 174 -10.07 8.58 1.62
C THR A 174 -9.97 8.97 0.15
N ILE A 175 -10.72 10.00 -0.29
CA ILE A 175 -10.73 10.46 -1.68
C ILE A 175 -9.35 11.01 -2.06
N ILE A 176 -8.74 11.83 -1.20
CA ILE A 176 -7.42 12.43 -1.49
C ILE A 176 -6.33 11.35 -1.52
N CYS A 177 -6.38 10.38 -0.60
CA CYS A 177 -5.46 9.24 -0.60
C CYS A 177 -5.58 8.40 -1.89
N LEU A 178 -6.81 8.15 -2.36
CA LEU A 178 -7.06 7.44 -3.61
C LEU A 178 -6.56 8.23 -4.83
N CYS A 179 -6.86 9.54 -4.88
CA CYS A 179 -6.36 10.41 -5.95
C CYS A 179 -4.83 10.41 -6.01
N TYR A 180 -4.16 10.43 -4.85
CA TYR A 180 -2.70 10.36 -4.81
C TYR A 180 -2.17 9.06 -5.43
N VAL A 181 -2.72 7.91 -5.04
CA VAL A 181 -2.26 6.61 -5.55
C VAL A 181 -2.53 6.45 -7.06
N LEU A 182 -3.68 6.91 -7.54
CA LEU A 182 -4.08 6.73 -8.94
C LEU A 182 -3.39 7.71 -9.89
N PHE A 183 -3.16 8.96 -9.46
CA PHE A 183 -2.67 10.02 -10.33
C PHE A 183 -1.21 10.40 -10.10
N SER A 184 -0.50 9.83 -9.12
CA SER A 184 0.88 10.20 -8.79
C SER A 184 1.83 10.25 -10.00
N GLU A 185 1.86 9.21 -10.82
CA GLU A 185 2.70 9.17 -12.03
C GLU A 185 2.25 10.17 -13.09
N THR A 186 0.94 10.35 -13.27
CA THR A 186 0.42 11.34 -14.24
C THR A 186 0.82 12.76 -13.83
N LEU A 187 0.76 13.08 -12.54
CA LEU A 187 1.21 14.36 -12.00
C LEU A 187 2.72 14.53 -12.19
N TRP A 188 3.51 13.49 -11.90
CA TRP A 188 4.95 13.55 -12.08
C TRP A 188 5.36 13.70 -13.55
N ALA A 189 4.66 13.03 -14.47
CA ALA A 189 4.86 13.18 -15.91
C ALA A 189 4.54 14.60 -16.38
N ILE A 190 3.44 15.20 -15.90
CA ILE A 190 3.08 16.60 -16.21
C ILE A 190 4.16 17.55 -15.69
N ILE A 191 4.61 17.39 -14.44
CA ILE A 191 5.65 18.23 -13.83
C ILE A 191 6.96 18.11 -14.61
N ARG A 192 7.36 16.89 -14.99
CA ARG A 192 8.57 16.66 -15.79
C ARG A 192 8.46 17.35 -17.15
N ASN A 193 7.34 17.19 -17.85
CA ASN A 193 7.14 17.82 -19.15
C ASN A 193 7.15 19.35 -19.06
N LEU A 194 6.55 19.93 -18.01
CA LEU A 194 6.65 21.36 -17.71
C LEU A 194 8.09 21.81 -17.46
N SER A 195 8.86 21.05 -16.67
CA SER A 195 10.27 21.40 -16.39
C SER A 195 11.16 21.41 -17.64
N VAL A 196 10.93 20.47 -18.57
CA VAL A 196 11.64 20.41 -19.85
C VAL A 196 11.23 21.57 -20.75
N PHE A 197 9.95 21.93 -20.77
CA PHE A 197 9.45 23.11 -21.48
C PHE A 197 10.10 24.41 -20.96
N PHE A 198 10.24 24.57 -19.64
CA PHE A 198 10.89 25.74 -19.06
C PHE A 198 12.42 25.78 -19.27
N GLN A 199 13.07 24.64 -19.51
CA GLN A 199 14.52 24.58 -19.84
C GLN A 199 14.83 24.85 -21.32
N THR A 200 13.83 24.75 -22.20
CA THR A 200 13.99 24.94 -23.65
C THR A 200 13.62 26.36 -24.12
N LEU A 201 13.27 27.25 -23.18
CA LEU A 201 12.87 28.64 -23.38
C LEU A 201 13.92 29.59 -22.79
#